data_AF-A0A381NGG9-F1
#
_entry.id   AF-A0A381NGG9-F1
#
_cell.length_a   1.000
_cell.length_b   1.000
_cell.length_c   1.000
_cell.angle_alpha   90.00
_cell.angle_beta   90.00
_cell.angle_gamma   90.00
#
_symmetry.space_group_name_H-M   'P 1'
#
loop_
_entity.id
_entity.type
_entity.pdbx_description
1 polymer ?
#
loop_
_entity_poly.entity_id
_entity_poly.type
_entity_poly.pdbx_seq_one_letter_code
_entity_poly.pdbx_strand_id
1 'polypeptide(L)'
;MDLDITNWSGEGAFTQVLIDAFQGLASIAGARVEDASSARSDVEYNFVSNEVFVRFRTRDRTVRAKMLGIVPVIRTVSETVMKLTDLECTLGDIAGVGPPDYADEGMLQYLRTERVVPPYQTRGYKLVELVRVYEVGTAPRAPEGS
;
A
#
# COMPACT_ATOMS: atom_id res chain seq x y z
N MET A 1 -1.55 1.47 -14.81
CA MET A 1 -0.63 0.98 -13.78
C MET A 1 -0.40 -0.50 -14.04
N ASP A 2 0.82 -1.02 -13.86
CA ASP A 2 1.10 -2.47 -13.87
C ASP A 2 0.66 -3.09 -12.54
N LEU A 3 -0.10 -4.20 -12.56
CA LEU A 3 -0.69 -4.78 -11.34
C LEU A 3 -0.34 -6.27 -11.24
N ASP A 4 0.39 -6.64 -10.19
CA ASP A 4 0.69 -8.03 -9.85
C ASP A 4 -0.13 -8.47 -8.64
N ILE A 5 -1.03 -9.43 -8.86
CA ILE A 5 -1.93 -10.00 -7.85
C ILE A 5 -1.72 -11.52 -7.72
N THR A 6 -0.59 -12.03 -8.20
CA THR A 6 -0.35 -13.48 -8.26
C THR A 6 -0.35 -14.13 -6.88
N ASN A 7 0.05 -13.39 -5.85
CA ASN A 7 0.12 -13.84 -4.45
C ASN A 7 -1.02 -13.29 -3.58
N TRP A 8 -2.09 -12.77 -4.19
CA TRP A 8 -3.27 -12.28 -3.48
C TRP A 8 -4.43 -13.24 -3.69
N SER A 9 -5.04 -13.68 -2.60
CA SER A 9 -6.22 -14.54 -2.58
C SER A 9 -7.46 -13.90 -3.22
N GLY A 10 -7.47 -12.57 -3.37
CA GLY A 10 -8.65 -11.79 -3.72
C GLY A 10 -9.52 -11.44 -2.51
N GLU A 11 -9.11 -11.76 -1.29
CA GLU A 11 -9.81 -11.38 -0.07
C GLU A 11 -9.48 -9.94 0.35
N GLY A 12 -10.48 -9.25 0.90
CA GLY A 12 -10.36 -7.88 1.38
C GLY A 12 -11.05 -6.86 0.47
N ALA A 13 -12.23 -6.41 0.89
CA ALA A 13 -12.99 -5.43 0.13
C ALA A 13 -12.28 -4.06 0.10
N PHE A 14 -11.65 -3.68 1.21
CA PHE A 14 -10.92 -2.42 1.28
C PHE A 14 -9.62 -2.45 0.45
N THR A 15 -8.98 -3.61 0.35
CA THR A 15 -7.83 -3.82 -0.55
C THR A 15 -8.20 -3.55 -2.00
N GLN A 16 -9.37 -4.01 -2.45
CA GLN A 16 -9.88 -3.68 -3.78
C GLN A 16 -10.11 -2.17 -3.96
N VAL A 17 -10.70 -1.48 -2.97
CA VAL A 17 -10.89 -0.01 -3.00
C VAL A 17 -9.54 0.72 -3.13
N LEU A 18 -8.51 0.26 -2.43
CA LEU A 18 -7.15 0.81 -2.54
C LEU A 18 -6.56 0.58 -3.94
N ILE A 19 -6.70 -0.63 -4.51
CA ILE A 19 -6.25 -0.93 -5.87
C ILE A 19 -6.92 0.02 -6.87
N ASP A 20 -8.23 0.21 -6.76
CA ASP A 20 -8.99 1.10 -7.65
C ASP A 20 -8.52 2.56 -7.51
N ALA A 21 -8.27 3.02 -6.28
CA ALA A 21 -7.68 4.32 -6.03
C ALA A 21 -6.30 4.47 -6.68
N PHE A 22 -5.42 3.47 -6.55
CA PHE A 22 -4.09 3.49 -7.16
C PHE A 22 -4.13 3.54 -8.68
N GLN A 23 -5.07 2.83 -9.31
CA GLN A 23 -5.26 2.88 -10.76
C GLN A 23 -5.64 4.28 -11.25
N GLY A 24 -6.34 5.06 -10.43
CA GLY A 24 -6.71 6.45 -10.72
C GLY A 24 -5.56 7.46 -10.57
N LEU A 25 -4.45 7.09 -9.92
CA LEU A 25 -3.33 8.00 -9.65
C LEU A 25 -2.26 7.90 -10.75
N ALA A 26 -2.14 8.96 -11.56
CA ALA A 26 -1.16 9.01 -12.64
C ALA A 26 0.30 8.88 -12.16
N SER A 27 0.58 9.21 -10.90
CA SER A 27 1.89 9.11 -10.26
C SER A 27 2.31 7.67 -9.92
N ILE A 28 1.39 6.70 -9.95
CA ILE A 28 1.70 5.29 -9.67
C ILE A 28 1.97 4.55 -10.98
N ALA A 29 3.17 3.94 -11.05
CA ALA A 29 3.60 3.13 -12.18
C ALA A 29 3.10 1.69 -12.08
N GLY A 30 3.16 1.11 -10.87
CA GLY A 30 2.75 -0.27 -10.61
C GLY A 30 2.33 -0.51 -9.16
N ALA A 31 1.64 -1.61 -8.90
CA ALA A 31 1.40 -2.13 -7.57
C ALA A 31 1.50 -3.66 -7.57
N ARG A 32 1.97 -4.23 -6.45
CA ARG A 32 1.91 -5.66 -6.18
C ARG A 32 1.15 -5.91 -4.90
N VAL A 33 0.23 -6.85 -4.91
CA VAL A 33 -0.61 -7.20 -3.76
C VAL A 33 -0.33 -8.64 -3.35
N GLU A 34 -0.16 -8.86 -2.05
CA GLU A 34 0.18 -10.15 -1.47
C GLU A 34 -0.65 -10.39 -0.20
N ASP A 35 -1.11 -11.62 0.02
CA ASP A 35 -1.66 -12.02 1.32
C ASP A 35 -0.54 -12.04 2.36
N ALA A 36 -0.75 -11.41 3.51
CA ALA A 36 0.19 -11.48 4.62
C ALA A 36 0.04 -12.82 5.36
N SER A 37 1.15 -13.32 5.92
CA SER A 37 1.19 -14.57 6.68
C SER A 37 0.32 -14.59 7.95
N SER A 38 -0.20 -13.43 8.37
CA SER A 38 -1.02 -13.28 9.58
C SER A 38 -2.52 -13.49 9.38
N ALA A 39 -2.99 -13.90 8.20
CA ALA A 39 -4.41 -14.23 8.00
C ALA A 39 -4.88 -15.32 8.99
N ARG A 40 -6.01 -15.07 9.67
CA ARG A 40 -6.58 -15.99 10.68
C ARG A 40 -8.11 -15.96 10.61
N SER A 41 -8.71 -17.13 10.53
CA SER A 41 -10.17 -17.27 10.58
C SER A 41 -10.56 -18.08 11.82
N ASP A 42 -11.50 -17.53 12.59
CA ASP A 42 -12.09 -18.14 13.78
C ASP A 42 -13.63 -18.07 13.68
N VAL A 43 -14.34 -18.80 14.53
CA VAL A 43 -15.81 -18.88 14.54
C VAL A 43 -16.46 -17.52 14.79
N GLU A 44 -15.77 -16.60 15.46
CA GLU A 44 -16.29 -15.28 15.84
C GLU A 44 -15.72 -14.12 15.01
N TYR A 45 -14.57 -14.31 14.37
CA TYR A 45 -13.95 -13.28 13.54
C TYR A 45 -13.16 -13.85 12.36
N ASN A 46 -13.16 -13.11 11.26
CA ASN A 46 -12.26 -13.35 10.14
C ASN A 46 -11.27 -12.17 10.08
N PHE A 47 -9.98 -12.49 10.07
CA PHE A 47 -8.91 -11.53 9.95
C PHE A 47 -8.21 -11.72 8.61
N VAL A 48 -8.44 -10.75 7.73
CA VAL A 48 -7.77 -10.61 6.43
C VAL A 48 -6.61 -9.64 6.61
N SER A 49 -5.44 -9.99 6.10
CA SER A 49 -4.26 -9.14 6.17
C SER A 49 -3.56 -9.15 4.84
N ASN A 50 -3.43 -7.98 4.21
CA ASN A 50 -2.83 -7.84 2.89
C ASN A 50 -1.68 -6.82 2.94
N GLU A 51 -0.67 -7.03 2.11
CA GLU A 51 0.41 -6.09 1.87
C GLU A 51 0.38 -5.61 0.42
N VAL A 52 0.51 -4.30 0.23
CA VAL A 52 0.55 -3.66 -1.09
C VAL A 52 1.86 -2.92 -1.27
N PHE A 53 2.60 -3.27 -2.30
CA PHE A 53 3.85 -2.62 -2.68
C PHE A 53 3.62 -1.73 -3.89
N VAL A 54 3.66 -0.41 -3.70
CA VAL A 54 3.47 0.58 -4.77
C VAL A 54 4.80 0.98 -5.39
N ARG A 55 4.82 1.09 -6.71
CA ARG A 55 5.94 1.65 -7.47
C ARG A 55 5.52 3.00 -8.02
N PHE A 56 6.15 4.07 -7.57
CA PHE A 56 5.94 5.40 -8.13
C PHE A 56 6.58 5.54 -9.51
N ARG A 57 6.00 6.40 -10.35
CA ARG A 57 6.66 6.82 -11.59
C ARG A 57 7.94 7.57 -11.25
N THR A 58 8.90 7.52 -12.15
CA THR A 58 10.11 8.32 -12.07
C THR A 58 10.10 9.41 -13.14
N ARG A 59 10.81 10.49 -12.87
CA ARG A 59 11.13 11.52 -13.85
C ARG A 59 12.64 11.72 -13.90
N ASP A 60 13.15 11.92 -15.10
CA ASP A 60 14.54 12.25 -15.31
C ASP A 60 14.77 13.73 -15.03
N ARG A 61 15.70 14.00 -14.14
CA ARG A 61 16.14 15.36 -13.82
C ARG A 61 17.62 15.49 -14.12
N THR A 62 17.94 16.46 -14.97
CA THR A 62 19.32 16.85 -15.22
C THR A 62 19.82 17.70 -14.06
N VAL A 63 20.84 17.21 -13.37
CA VAL A 63 21.48 17.91 -12.25
C VAL A 63 22.94 18.21 -12.59
N ARG A 64 23.43 19.35 -12.08
CA ARG A 64 24.87 19.62 -12.07
C ARG A 64 25.48 18.89 -10.88
N ALA A 65 26.37 17.95 -11.19
CA ALA A 65 27.17 17.23 -10.21
C ALA A 65 28.65 17.64 -10.34
N LYS A 66 29.48 17.22 -9.40
CA LYS A 66 30.93 17.37 -9.50
C LYS A 66 31.59 16.01 -9.63
N MET A 67 32.38 15.82 -10.69
CA MET A 67 33.31 14.70 -10.82
C MET A 67 34.60 15.08 -10.07
N LEU A 68 35.07 14.18 -9.19
CA LEU A 68 36.24 14.41 -8.32
C LEU A 68 36.15 15.68 -7.43
N GLY A 69 34.94 16.12 -7.07
CA GLY A 69 34.72 17.26 -6.16
C GLY A 69 34.92 18.66 -6.76
N ILE A 70 35.43 18.77 -7.98
CA ILE A 70 35.80 20.06 -8.61
C ILE A 70 35.39 20.20 -10.08
N VAL A 71 35.27 19.11 -10.86
CA VAL A 71 34.92 19.20 -12.28
C VAL A 71 33.39 19.20 -12.45
N PRO A 72 32.75 20.28 -12.91
CA PRO A 72 31.30 20.29 -13.11
C PRO A 72 30.91 19.34 -14.24
N VAL A 73 30.03 18.41 -13.96
CA VAL A 73 29.45 17.48 -14.94
C VAL A 73 27.93 17.55 -14.88
N ILE A 74 27.32 17.39 -16.04
CA ILE A 74 25.87 17.26 -16.17
C ILE A 74 25.54 15.77 -16.03
N ARG A 75 24.70 15.42 -15.07
CA ARG A 75 24.23 14.04 -14.86
C ARG A 75 22.70 14.02 -14.88
N THR A 76 22.13 13.03 -15.56
CA THR A 76 20.70 12.73 -15.44
C THR A 76 20.49 11.79 -14.26
N VAL A 77 19.56 12.13 -13.38
CA VAL A 77 19.15 11.30 -12.24
C VAL A 77 17.65 11.06 -12.36
N SER A 78 17.24 9.79 -12.27
CA SER A 78 15.83 9.44 -12.18
C SER A 78 15.39 9.54 -10.72
N GLU A 79 14.41 10.39 -10.44
CA GLU A 79 13.80 10.55 -9.10
C GLU A 79 12.33 10.15 -9.16
N THR A 80 11.79 9.60 -8.06
CA THR A 80 10.36 9.33 -7.97
C THR A 80 9.56 10.63 -8.04
N VAL A 81 8.39 10.57 -8.67
CA VAL A 81 7.51 11.76 -8.80
C VAL A 81 6.78 12.10 -7.51
N MET A 82 6.75 11.16 -6.56
CA MET A 82 6.14 11.32 -5.23
C MET A 82 6.79 10.37 -4.22
N LYS A 83 6.56 10.65 -2.93
CA LYS A 83 6.90 9.79 -1.79
C LYS A 83 5.64 9.18 -1.17
N LEU A 84 5.84 8.25 -0.24
CA LEU A 84 4.74 7.64 0.51
C LEU A 84 3.94 8.66 1.35
N THR A 85 4.60 9.68 1.90
CA THR A 85 3.94 10.79 2.62
C THR A 85 3.04 11.63 1.70
N ASP A 86 3.40 11.78 0.42
CA ASP A 86 2.55 12.46 -0.56
C ASP A 86 1.35 11.58 -0.93
N LEU A 87 1.56 10.26 -0.95
CA LEU A 87 0.51 9.28 -1.20
C LEU A 87 -0.51 9.27 -0.06
N GLU A 88 -0.06 9.31 1.19
CA GLU A 88 -0.91 9.43 2.38
C GLU A 88 -1.91 10.60 2.23
N CYS A 89 -1.40 11.79 1.95
CA CYS A 89 -2.22 12.99 1.77
C CYS A 89 -3.21 12.81 0.61
N THR A 90 -2.73 12.29 -0.52
CA THR A 90 -3.57 12.06 -1.71
C THR A 90 -4.69 11.06 -1.45
N LEU A 91 -4.41 9.95 -0.76
CA LEU A 91 -5.41 8.93 -0.40
C LEU A 91 -6.40 9.43 0.65
N GLY A 92 -5.93 10.30 1.56
CA GLY A 92 -6.75 10.91 2.61
C GLY A 92 -7.99 11.63 2.08
N ASP A 93 -7.87 12.24 0.91
CA ASP A 93 -8.96 12.98 0.25
C ASP A 93 -9.86 12.10 -0.65
N ILE A 94 -9.51 10.84 -0.86
CA ILE A 94 -10.29 9.92 -1.71
C ILE A 94 -11.43 9.31 -0.89
N ALA A 95 -12.66 9.57 -1.35
CA ALA A 95 -13.86 8.96 -0.78
C ALA A 95 -13.77 7.43 -0.79
N GLY A 96 -13.99 6.81 0.37
CA GLY A 96 -13.89 5.36 0.55
C GLY A 96 -12.52 4.86 1.01
N VAL A 97 -11.44 5.65 0.85
CA VAL A 97 -10.12 5.32 1.39
C VAL A 97 -9.91 6.03 2.73
N GLY A 98 -9.89 7.36 2.71
CA GLY A 98 -9.63 8.20 3.88
C GLY A 98 -8.19 8.11 4.41
N PRO A 99 -7.89 8.78 5.54
CA PRO A 99 -6.56 8.73 6.14
C PRO A 99 -6.24 7.33 6.67
N PRO A 100 -4.95 6.93 6.71
CA PRO A 100 -4.52 5.69 7.34
C PRO A 100 -4.65 5.77 8.87
N ASP A 101 -4.78 4.60 9.49
CA ASP A 101 -4.80 4.45 10.95
C ASP A 101 -3.38 4.57 11.55
N TYR A 102 -2.34 4.33 10.76
CA TYR A 102 -0.94 4.60 11.08
C TYR A 102 -0.15 4.96 9.82
N ALA A 103 0.79 5.91 9.92
CA ALA A 103 1.67 6.29 8.83
C ALA A 103 3.08 6.64 9.33
N ASP A 104 4.09 6.20 8.59
CA ASP A 104 5.46 6.67 8.69
C ASP A 104 6.09 6.84 7.29
N GLU A 105 7.38 7.16 7.19
CA GLU A 105 8.05 7.37 5.90
C GLU A 105 8.10 6.12 5.01
N GLY A 106 7.95 4.92 5.59
CA GLY A 106 8.10 3.64 4.90
C GLY A 106 6.82 2.82 4.77
N MET A 107 5.78 3.11 5.55
CA MET A 107 4.56 2.31 5.60
C MET A 107 3.31 3.13 5.97
N LEU A 108 2.21 2.85 5.27
CA LEU A 108 0.85 3.25 5.65
C LEU A 108 0.07 2.02 6.09
N GLN A 109 -0.72 2.11 7.15
CA GLN A 109 -1.55 1.02 7.63
C GLN A 109 -3.00 1.46 7.75
N TYR A 110 -3.88 0.61 7.23
CA TYR A 110 -5.33 0.75 7.36
C TYR A 110 -5.89 -0.45 8.11
N LEU A 111 -6.77 -0.18 9.06
CA LEU A 111 -7.54 -1.17 9.78
C LEU A 111 -9.02 -0.87 9.59
N ARG A 112 -9.72 -1.79 8.92
CA ARG A 112 -11.17 -1.71 8.71
C ARG A 112 -11.84 -2.85 9.44
N THR A 113 -12.98 -2.55 10.06
CA THR A 113 -13.77 -3.56 10.78
C THR A 113 -15.21 -3.48 10.36
N GLU A 114 -15.77 -4.62 9.99
CA GLU A 114 -17.17 -4.77 9.61
C GLU A 114 -17.79 -5.92 10.40
N ARG A 115 -19.10 -5.86 10.60
CA ARG A 115 -19.86 -7.02 11.10
C ARG A 115 -20.64 -7.62 9.94
N VAL A 116 -20.32 -8.85 9.58
CA VAL A 116 -20.98 -9.58 8.50
C VAL A 116 -22.00 -10.55 9.10
N VAL A 117 -23.23 -10.52 8.59
CA VAL A 117 -24.28 -11.48 8.95
C VAL A 117 -24.69 -12.23 7.68
N PRO A 118 -24.22 -13.48 7.48
CA PRO A 118 -24.59 -14.25 6.30
C PRO A 118 -26.11 -14.48 6.21
N PRO A 119 -26.66 -14.60 4.98
CA PRO A 119 -28.06 -14.95 4.80
C PRO A 119 -28.43 -16.21 5.61
N TYR A 120 -29.60 -16.19 6.23
CA TYR A 120 -30.14 -17.29 7.04
C TYR A 120 -29.34 -17.64 8.31
N GLN A 121 -28.36 -16.82 8.72
CA GLN A 121 -27.70 -16.91 10.02
C GLN A 121 -28.15 -15.79 10.96
N THR A 122 -28.38 -16.11 12.23
CA THR A 122 -28.72 -15.11 13.27
C THR A 122 -27.48 -14.52 13.93
N ARG A 123 -26.37 -15.27 13.95
CA ARG A 123 -25.09 -14.85 14.51
C ARG A 123 -24.15 -14.43 13.38
N GLY A 124 -23.81 -13.14 13.33
CA GLY A 124 -22.76 -12.63 12.46
C GLY A 124 -21.37 -12.79 13.07
N TYR A 125 -20.34 -12.61 12.24
CA TYR A 125 -18.94 -12.57 12.65
C TYR A 125 -18.35 -11.16 12.42
N LYS A 126 -17.25 -10.86 13.10
CA LYS A 126 -16.49 -9.64 12.88
C LYS A 126 -15.46 -9.86 11.77
N LEU A 127 -15.55 -9.13 10.67
CA LEU A 127 -14.48 -9.05 9.68
C LEU A 127 -13.52 -7.93 10.10
N VAL A 128 -12.23 -8.25 10.14
CA VAL A 128 -11.17 -7.29 10.37
C VAL A 128 -10.23 -7.38 9.17
N GLU A 129 -10.05 -6.27 8.48
CA GLU A 129 -9.17 -6.16 7.34
C GLU A 129 -8.02 -5.22 7.68
N LEU A 130 -6.80 -5.75 7.66
CA LEU A 130 -5.56 -5.01 7.83
C LEU A 130 -4.86 -4.89 6.48
N VAL A 131 -4.60 -3.67 6.03
CA VAL A 131 -3.82 -3.44 4.80
C VAL A 131 -2.61 -2.58 5.12
N ARG A 132 -1.43 -3.05 4.74
CA ARG A 132 -0.19 -2.27 4.81
C ARG A 132 0.28 -1.90 3.42
N VAL A 133 0.58 -0.63 3.20
CA VAL A 133 1.07 -0.10 1.93
C VAL A 133 2.52 0.33 2.11
N TYR A 134 3.40 -0.15 1.23
CA TYR A 134 4.82 0.15 1.21
C TYR A 134 5.24 0.66 -0.17
N GLU A 135 6.32 1.43 -0.25
CA GLU A 135 7.03 1.62 -1.52
C GLU A 135 7.81 0.33 -1.87
N VAL A 136 7.83 -0.04 -3.16
CA VAL A 136 8.63 -1.17 -3.65
C VAL A 136 10.10 -1.01 -3.24
N GLY A 137 10.68 -2.03 -2.62
CA GLY A 137 12.05 -2.02 -2.12
C GLY A 137 12.17 -1.76 -0.61
N THR A 138 11.08 -1.35 0.04
CA THR A 138 10.99 -1.35 1.50
C THR A 138 10.79 -2.77 2.00
N ALA A 139 11.64 -3.21 2.94
CA ALA A 139 11.48 -4.53 3.56
C ALA A 139 10.22 -4.55 4.44
N PRO A 140 9.38 -5.60 4.37
CA PRO A 140 8.26 -5.77 5.29
C PRO A 140 8.76 -5.76 6.73
N ARG A 141 8.14 -4.96 7.59
CA ARG A 141 8.50 -4.93 9.01
C ARG A 141 7.83 -6.13 9.67
N ALA A 142 8.63 -7.07 10.18
CA ALA A 142 8.11 -8.16 10.99
C ALA A 142 7.32 -7.57 12.18
N PRO A 143 6.18 -8.16 12.58
CA PRO A 143 5.49 -7.72 13.78
C PRO A 143 6.47 -7.84 14.96
N GLU A 144 6.64 -6.76 15.72
CA GLU A 144 7.42 -6.82 16.95
C GLU A 144 6.73 -7.80 17.91
N GLY A 145 7.40 -8.93 18.19
CA GLY A 145 6.92 -9.98 19.10
C GLY A 145 6.75 -11.33 18.43
N SER A 146 7.87 -12.02 18.19
CA SER A 146 7.93 -13.49 18.09
C SER A 146 8.37 -14.08 19.42
#